data_AF-A0A0V8RXB7-F1
#
_entry.id   AF-A0A0V8RXB7-F1
#
_cell.length_a   1.000
_cell.length_b   1.000
_cell.length_c   1.000
_cell.angle_alpha   90.00
_cell.angle_beta   90.00
_cell.angle_gamma   90.00
#
_symmetry.space_group_name_H-M   'P 1'
#
loop_
_entity.id
_entity.type
_entity.pdbx_description
1 polymer ?
#
loop_
_entity_poly.entity_id
_entity_poly.type
_entity_poly.pdbx_seq_one_letter_code
_entity_poly.pdbx_strand_id
1 'polypeptide(L)'
;MGERASRIAALLAGGSVEQGMVRLEGLLLSPGRAALVSLAEAAVGVGLLAVSARASLRLLGLPVPFTLQTFALTLLVVLLGPRAWRAVAAYLAAGLAGAPVFALGGGPGYLASPSFGYLLGFLLAALVAGRLSRPYSRRALLRGALLVLPLVYLPGALWLSGWLAAAGGMAWRGAVAEALWAGVLVFLPWDVLKAVAAAEASYHLLRLLYRAGQAGRRGA
;
A
#
# COMPACT_ATOMS: atom_id res chain seq x y z
N MET A 1 29.56 -9.19 -13.28
CA MET A 1 28.08 -9.03 -13.22
C MET A 1 27.32 -10.36 -13.42
N GLY A 2 27.87 -11.34 -14.17
CA GLY A 2 27.20 -12.61 -14.48
C GLY A 2 26.92 -13.57 -13.32
N GLU A 3 27.82 -13.72 -12.35
CA GLU A 3 27.66 -14.69 -11.23
C GLU A 3 26.52 -14.33 -10.25
N ARG A 4 26.12 -13.05 -10.20
CA ARG A 4 25.03 -12.57 -9.34
C ARG A 4 23.67 -12.75 -10.00
N ALA A 5 23.60 -12.48 -11.31
CA ALA A 5 22.42 -12.73 -12.10
C ALA A 5 22.11 -14.24 -12.14
N SER A 6 23.14 -15.10 -12.23
CA SER A 6 22.99 -16.55 -12.22
C SER A 6 22.48 -17.09 -10.87
N ARG A 7 22.89 -16.52 -9.72
CA ARG A 7 22.35 -16.89 -8.40
C ARG A 7 20.87 -16.52 -8.22
N ILE A 8 20.47 -15.31 -8.62
CA ILE A 8 19.05 -14.87 -8.57
C ILE A 8 18.20 -15.75 -9.50
N ALA A 9 18.69 -16.03 -10.71
CA ALA A 9 18.04 -16.94 -11.65
C ALA A 9 17.92 -18.37 -11.08
N ALA A 10 18.97 -18.90 -10.42
CA ALA A 10 18.96 -20.24 -9.82
C ALA A 10 17.95 -20.36 -8.66
N LEU A 11 17.74 -19.30 -7.87
CA LEU A 11 16.80 -19.29 -6.73
C LEU A 11 15.34 -19.14 -7.18
N LEU A 12 15.13 -18.48 -8.32
CA LEU A 12 13.88 -18.51 -9.08
C LEU A 12 13.71 -19.79 -9.89
N ALA A 13 14.74 -20.64 -10.00
CA ALA A 13 14.70 -21.80 -10.88
C ALA A 13 14.17 -23.08 -10.20
N GLY A 14 14.26 -23.17 -8.87
CA GLY A 14 13.78 -24.32 -8.09
C GLY A 14 12.49 -24.02 -7.34
N GLY A 15 11.50 -24.92 -7.42
CA GLY A 15 10.28 -24.88 -6.59
C GLY A 15 9.11 -24.09 -7.17
N SER A 16 8.14 -23.73 -6.33
CA SER A 16 7.02 -22.86 -6.71
C SER A 16 7.40 -21.38 -6.70
N VAL A 17 6.62 -20.52 -7.37
CA VAL A 17 6.80 -19.05 -7.35
C VAL A 17 6.90 -18.53 -5.92
N GLU A 18 6.06 -19.07 -5.04
CA GLU A 18 6.00 -18.73 -3.61
C GLU A 18 7.33 -19.02 -2.90
N GLN A 19 7.88 -20.22 -3.08
CA GLN A 19 9.18 -20.60 -2.51
C GLN A 19 10.33 -19.78 -3.10
N GLY A 20 10.26 -19.46 -4.39
CA GLY A 20 11.23 -18.57 -5.06
C GLY A 20 11.21 -17.17 -4.45
N MET A 21 10.03 -16.59 -4.22
CA MET A 21 9.89 -15.25 -3.64
C MET A 21 10.38 -15.18 -2.19
N VAL A 22 10.05 -16.17 -1.37
CA VAL A 22 10.54 -16.23 0.03
C VAL A 22 12.07 -16.33 0.07
N ARG A 23 12.67 -17.09 -0.85
CA ARG A 23 14.13 -17.20 -0.98
C ARG A 23 14.76 -15.89 -1.47
N LEU A 24 14.16 -15.23 -2.46
CA LEU A 24 14.60 -13.92 -2.93
C LEU A 24 14.57 -12.88 -1.83
N GLU A 25 13.50 -12.84 -1.03
CA GLU A 25 13.39 -11.96 0.13
C GLU A 25 14.57 -12.18 1.09
N GLY A 26 14.92 -13.43 1.41
CA GLY A 26 16.07 -13.75 2.26
C GLY A 26 17.41 -13.25 1.71
N LEU A 27 17.62 -13.28 0.39
CA LEU A 27 18.85 -12.80 -0.25
C LEU A 27 18.93 -11.28 -0.29
N LEU A 28 17.83 -10.61 -0.64
CA LEU A 28 17.76 -9.14 -0.70
C LEU A 28 18.05 -8.53 0.66
N LEU A 29 17.64 -9.20 1.73
CA LEU A 29 17.81 -8.76 3.11
C LEU A 29 19.10 -9.27 3.76
N SER A 30 20.07 -9.77 2.98
CA SER A 30 21.38 -10.15 3.49
C SER A 30 22.16 -8.96 4.10
N PRO A 31 23.01 -9.21 5.13
CA PRO A 31 23.89 -8.19 5.69
C PRO A 31 24.71 -7.52 4.58
N GLY A 32 24.58 -6.18 4.46
CA GLY A 32 25.24 -5.37 3.42
C GLY A 32 24.32 -4.85 2.31
N ARG A 33 23.11 -5.41 2.09
CA ARG A 33 22.14 -4.93 1.08
C ARG A 33 20.82 -4.47 1.63
N ALA A 34 20.47 -4.92 2.84
CA ALA A 34 19.18 -4.60 3.47
C ALA A 34 18.88 -3.10 3.54
N ALA A 35 19.88 -2.26 3.81
CA ALA A 35 19.72 -0.81 3.85
C ALA A 35 19.36 -0.22 2.48
N LEU A 36 20.10 -0.60 1.43
CA LEU A 36 19.84 -0.15 0.05
C LEU A 36 18.46 -0.58 -0.44
N VAL A 37 18.09 -1.83 -0.19
CA VAL A 37 16.76 -2.36 -0.55
C VAL A 37 15.67 -1.59 0.19
N SER A 38 15.85 -1.32 1.48
CA SER A 38 14.87 -0.56 2.26
C SER A 38 14.70 0.88 1.77
N LEU A 39 15.80 1.54 1.38
CA LEU A 39 15.76 2.87 0.79
C LEU A 39 15.07 2.87 -0.57
N ALA A 40 15.35 1.89 -1.42
CA ALA A 40 14.69 1.75 -2.71
C ALA A 40 13.18 1.52 -2.56
N GLU A 41 12.79 0.63 -1.64
CA GLU A 41 11.37 0.36 -1.33
C GLU A 41 10.66 1.59 -0.78
N ALA A 42 11.33 2.34 0.09
CA ALA A 42 10.81 3.60 0.61
C ALA A 42 10.63 4.63 -0.52
N ALA A 43 11.64 4.86 -1.35
CA ALA A 43 11.57 5.80 -2.46
C ALA A 43 10.47 5.44 -3.47
N VAL A 44 10.40 4.17 -3.88
CA VAL A 44 9.37 3.68 -4.81
C VAL A 44 7.99 3.80 -4.19
N GLY A 45 7.81 3.42 -2.93
CA GLY A 45 6.50 3.51 -2.29
C GLY A 45 6.05 4.94 -2.02
N VAL A 46 6.95 5.85 -1.64
CA VAL A 46 6.66 7.29 -1.55
C VAL A 46 6.20 7.82 -2.90
N GLY A 47 6.96 7.54 -3.97
CA GLY A 47 6.63 7.99 -5.32
C GLY A 47 5.28 7.45 -5.80
N LEU A 48 5.03 6.15 -5.60
CA LEU A 48 3.78 5.50 -6.00
C LEU A 48 2.57 6.05 -5.24
N LEU A 49 2.68 6.24 -3.92
CA LEU A 49 1.63 6.84 -3.10
C LEU A 49 1.40 8.31 -3.45
N ALA A 50 2.46 9.07 -3.72
CA ALA A 50 2.35 10.48 -4.10
C ALA A 50 1.67 10.66 -5.46
N VAL A 51 2.09 9.90 -6.48
CA VAL A 51 1.48 9.95 -7.82
C VAL A 51 0.01 9.53 -7.77
N SER A 52 -0.29 8.43 -7.06
CA SER A 52 -1.67 7.95 -6.91
C SER A 52 -2.55 8.88 -6.07
N ALA A 53 -1.97 9.72 -5.20
CA ALA A 53 -2.69 10.79 -4.49
C ALA A 53 -3.17 11.89 -5.45
N ARG A 54 -2.41 12.14 -6.53
CA ARG A 54 -2.77 13.13 -7.55
C ARG A 54 -3.77 12.60 -8.56
N ALA A 55 -3.74 11.30 -8.83
CA ALA A 55 -4.81 10.61 -9.55
C ALA A 55 -6.07 10.51 -8.68
N SER A 56 -6.80 11.62 -8.58
CA SER A 56 -7.96 11.79 -7.72
C SER A 56 -9.12 12.52 -8.40
N LEU A 57 -10.33 12.20 -7.96
CA LEU A 57 -11.57 12.87 -8.33
C LEU A 57 -12.16 13.50 -7.07
N ARG A 58 -12.36 14.82 -7.10
CA ARG A 58 -13.09 15.54 -6.06
C ARG A 58 -14.57 15.51 -6.41
N LEU A 59 -15.29 14.58 -5.80
CA LEU A 59 -16.74 14.48 -5.96
C LEU A 59 -17.41 15.62 -5.19
N LEU A 60 -18.36 16.29 -5.83
CA LEU A 60 -19.09 17.39 -5.21
C LEU A 60 -19.81 16.91 -3.95
N GLY A 61 -19.66 17.65 -2.85
CA GLY A 61 -20.29 17.35 -1.56
C GLY A 61 -19.54 16.36 -0.67
N LEU A 62 -18.43 15.74 -1.10
CA LEU A 62 -17.66 14.82 -0.25
C LEU A 62 -16.46 15.51 0.41
N PRO A 63 -16.21 15.27 1.72
CA PRO A 63 -15.10 15.88 2.46
C PRO A 63 -13.73 15.25 2.13
N VAL A 64 -13.73 14.04 1.56
CA VAL A 64 -12.51 13.26 1.26
C VAL A 64 -12.46 12.98 -0.24
N PRO A 65 -11.30 13.17 -0.92
CA PRO A 65 -11.19 12.90 -2.35
C PRO A 65 -11.21 11.40 -2.64
N PHE A 66 -11.81 11.01 -3.77
CA PHE A 66 -11.66 9.66 -4.32
C PHE A 66 -10.30 9.55 -5.00
N THR A 67 -9.41 8.66 -4.55
CA THR A 67 -8.04 8.56 -5.08
C THR A 67 -7.69 7.15 -5.58
N LEU A 68 -6.60 7.03 -6.33
CA LEU A 68 -5.95 5.74 -6.61
C LEU A 68 -5.02 5.27 -5.47
N GLN A 69 -4.94 5.99 -4.35
CA GLN A 69 -4.00 5.64 -3.27
C GLN A 69 -4.31 4.30 -2.62
N THR A 70 -5.58 3.93 -2.44
CA THR A 70 -5.94 2.62 -1.88
C THR A 70 -5.41 1.48 -2.75
N PHE A 71 -5.42 1.64 -4.09
CA PHE A 71 -4.83 0.67 -5.03
C PHE A 71 -3.31 0.59 -4.86
N ALA A 72 -2.62 1.75 -4.88
CA ALA A 72 -1.17 1.85 -4.71
C ALA A 72 -0.69 1.29 -3.36
N LEU A 73 -1.36 1.65 -2.28
CA LEU A 73 -1.12 1.09 -0.95
C LEU A 73 -1.27 -0.42 -0.99
N THR A 74 -2.36 -0.93 -1.55
CA THR A 74 -2.62 -2.37 -1.59
C THR A 74 -1.51 -3.11 -2.35
N LEU A 75 -1.04 -2.59 -3.49
CA LEU A 75 0.12 -3.12 -4.21
C LEU A 75 1.36 -3.17 -3.31
N LEU A 76 1.70 -2.08 -2.63
CA LEU A 76 2.85 -2.03 -1.72
C LEU A 76 2.72 -3.06 -0.59
N VAL A 77 1.55 -3.15 0.03
CA VAL A 77 1.28 -4.08 1.13
C VAL A 77 1.43 -5.53 0.68
N VAL A 78 0.85 -5.91 -0.46
CA VAL A 78 0.87 -7.32 -0.88
C VAL A 78 2.20 -7.74 -1.51
N LEU A 79 2.93 -6.83 -2.17
CA LEU A 79 4.23 -7.11 -2.80
C LEU A 79 5.39 -7.04 -1.79
N LEU A 80 5.43 -6.03 -0.93
CA LEU A 80 6.50 -5.86 0.06
C LEU A 80 6.25 -6.70 1.32
N GLY A 81 5.02 -7.18 1.51
CA GLY A 81 4.66 -8.02 2.65
C GLY A 81 4.95 -7.31 3.99
N PRO A 82 5.60 -7.97 4.97
CA PRO A 82 5.88 -7.38 6.29
C PRO A 82 6.74 -6.12 6.28
N ARG A 83 7.33 -5.74 5.14
CA ARG A 83 8.23 -4.59 5.00
C ARG A 83 7.52 -3.34 4.49
N ALA A 84 6.27 -3.46 4.03
CA ALA A 84 5.50 -2.36 3.44
C ALA A 84 5.42 -1.13 4.35
N TRP A 85 5.42 -1.32 5.67
CA TRP A 85 5.35 -0.23 6.63
C TRP A 85 6.49 0.79 6.48
N ARG A 86 7.68 0.37 6.01
CA ARG A 86 8.83 1.28 5.83
C ARG A 86 8.53 2.34 4.76
N ALA A 87 7.92 1.90 3.66
CA ALA A 87 7.55 2.78 2.57
C ALA A 87 6.42 3.74 2.95
N VAL A 88 5.43 3.24 3.69
CA VAL A 88 4.33 4.07 4.19
C VAL A 88 4.82 5.05 5.27
N ALA A 89 5.69 4.63 6.18
CA ALA A 89 6.29 5.51 7.17
C ALA A 89 7.13 6.62 6.52
N ALA A 90 7.91 6.29 5.49
CA ALA A 90 8.66 7.28 4.70
C ALA A 90 7.71 8.27 3.99
N TYR A 91 6.60 7.79 3.44
CA TYR A 91 5.57 8.64 2.83
C TYR A 91 4.95 9.62 3.83
N LEU A 92 4.59 9.13 5.02
CA LEU A 92 4.06 9.98 6.09
C LEU A 92 5.09 11.00 6.57
N ALA A 93 6.33 10.58 6.80
CA ALA A 93 7.40 11.46 7.24
C ALA A 93 7.68 12.56 6.21
N ALA A 94 7.81 12.20 4.93
CA ALA A 94 8.02 13.18 3.86
C ALA A 94 6.87 14.18 3.77
N GLY A 95 5.63 13.70 3.81
CA GLY A 95 4.46 14.57 3.73
C GLY A 95 4.32 15.48 4.94
N LEU A 96 4.50 14.98 6.16
CA LEU A 96 4.44 15.79 7.38
C LEU A 96 5.61 16.78 7.48
N ALA A 97 6.78 16.45 6.92
CA ALA A 97 7.92 17.36 6.82
C ALA A 97 7.71 18.51 5.81
N GLY A 98 6.60 18.53 5.06
CA GLY A 98 6.25 19.62 4.15
C GLY A 98 6.28 19.26 2.68
N ALA A 99 6.74 18.05 2.30
CA ALA A 99 6.68 17.65 0.90
C ALA A 99 5.21 17.51 0.48
N PRO A 100 4.81 18.05 -0.70
CA PRO A 100 3.42 18.01 -1.14
C PRO A 100 3.07 16.63 -1.72
N VAL A 101 3.17 15.57 -0.94
CA VAL A 101 2.94 14.18 -1.40
C VAL A 101 1.56 13.64 -1.05
N PHE A 102 0.81 14.32 -0.18
CA PHE A 102 -0.55 13.95 0.18
C PHE A 102 -1.57 14.52 -0.81
N ALA A 103 -2.79 13.98 -0.81
CA ALA A 103 -3.84 14.35 -1.76
C ALA A 103 -4.28 15.82 -1.65
N LEU A 104 -4.15 16.41 -0.46
CA LEU A 104 -4.50 17.80 -0.16
C LEU A 104 -3.26 18.67 0.11
N GLY A 105 -2.08 18.25 -0.36
CA GLY A 105 -0.82 19.00 -0.18
C GLY A 105 0.18 18.27 0.71
N GLY A 106 0.65 18.94 1.76
CA GLY A 106 1.66 18.45 2.69
C GLY A 106 1.82 19.38 3.89
N GLY A 107 2.73 19.03 4.80
CA GLY A 107 3.08 19.77 6.01
C GLY A 107 2.32 19.36 7.27
N PRO A 108 2.72 19.90 8.44
CA PRO A 108 2.10 19.55 9.72
C PRO A 108 0.62 19.92 9.82
N GLY A 109 0.18 20.96 9.10
CA GLY A 109 -1.23 21.35 9.00
C GLY A 109 -2.14 20.26 8.43
N TYR A 110 -1.58 19.26 7.75
CA TYR A 110 -2.34 18.10 7.28
C TYR A 110 -2.94 17.29 8.44
N LEU A 111 -2.42 17.42 9.67
CA LEU A 111 -3.03 16.87 10.88
C LEU A 111 -4.44 17.42 11.14
N ALA A 112 -4.84 18.55 10.55
CA ALA A 112 -6.20 19.07 10.65
C ALA A 112 -7.08 18.70 9.43
N SER A 113 -6.56 17.87 8.51
CA SER A 113 -7.30 17.42 7.32
C SER A 113 -8.39 16.41 7.67
N PRO A 114 -9.56 16.42 6.98
CA PRO A 114 -10.56 15.36 7.12
C PRO A 114 -10.03 13.97 6.71
N SER A 115 -8.98 13.90 5.90
CA SER A 115 -8.43 12.65 5.36
C SER A 115 -7.27 12.05 6.16
N PHE A 116 -6.79 12.71 7.23
CA PHE A 116 -5.57 12.26 7.91
C PHE A 116 -5.70 10.88 8.56
N GLY A 117 -6.87 10.54 9.12
CA GLY A 117 -7.10 9.21 9.71
C GLY A 117 -6.93 8.05 8.74
N TYR A 118 -7.16 8.26 7.45
CA TYR A 118 -6.92 7.25 6.43
C TYR A 118 -5.43 6.96 6.27
N LEU A 119 -4.58 8.00 6.40
CA LEU A 119 -3.13 7.85 6.36
C LEU A 119 -2.58 7.09 7.58
N LEU A 120 -3.20 7.24 8.75
CA LEU A 120 -2.91 6.38 9.91
C LEU A 120 -3.30 4.92 9.61
N GLY A 121 -4.46 4.73 8.97
CA GLY A 121 -4.91 3.44 8.48
C GLY A 121 -3.99 2.82 7.44
N PHE A 122 -3.32 3.61 6.60
CA PHE A 122 -2.33 3.11 5.64
C PHE A 122 -1.17 2.46 6.37
N LEU A 123 -0.67 3.09 7.44
CA LEU A 123 0.42 2.55 8.24
C LEU A 123 -0.02 1.27 8.96
N LEU A 124 -1.23 1.26 9.53
CA LEU A 124 -1.79 0.07 10.18
C LEU A 124 -1.95 -1.09 9.18
N ALA A 125 -2.49 -0.83 8.00
CA ALA A 125 -2.63 -1.80 6.92
C ALA A 125 -1.27 -2.38 6.52
N ALA A 126 -0.24 -1.53 6.39
CA ALA A 126 1.10 -1.95 6.01
C ALA A 126 1.82 -2.76 7.10
N LEU A 127 1.52 -2.50 8.37
CA LEU A 127 2.03 -3.30 9.48
C LEU A 127 1.36 -4.67 9.54
N VAL A 128 0.03 -4.72 9.38
CA VAL A 128 -0.76 -5.94 9.65
C VAL A 128 -0.97 -6.79 8.39
N ALA A 129 -1.59 -6.23 7.35
CA ALA A 129 -2.03 -6.99 6.18
C ALA A 129 -0.86 -7.53 5.35
N GLY A 130 0.29 -6.86 5.37
CA GLY A 130 1.51 -7.33 4.70
C GLY A 130 2.04 -8.67 5.25
N ARG A 131 1.73 -9.01 6.50
CA ARG A 131 2.11 -10.31 7.07
C ARG A 131 1.30 -11.46 6.47
N LEU A 132 0.03 -11.21 6.14
CA LEU A 132 -0.85 -12.21 5.54
C LEU A 132 -0.56 -12.46 4.06
N SER A 133 0.03 -11.49 3.35
CA SER A 133 0.38 -11.62 1.93
C SER A 133 1.72 -12.34 1.69
N ARG A 134 2.56 -12.49 2.73
CA ARG A 134 3.92 -13.06 2.63
C ARG A 134 4.01 -14.45 1.98
N PRO A 135 3.04 -15.37 2.08
CA PRO A 135 3.12 -16.62 1.32
C PRO A 135 3.16 -16.41 -0.20
N TYR A 136 2.83 -15.20 -0.69
CA TYR A 136 2.82 -14.80 -2.10
C TYR A 136 1.93 -15.67 -3.01
N SER A 137 1.11 -16.53 -2.41
CA SER A 137 0.07 -17.28 -3.11
C SER A 137 -1.06 -16.35 -3.51
N ARG A 138 -1.76 -16.66 -4.61
CA ARG A 138 -2.91 -15.85 -5.07
C ARG A 138 -3.93 -15.62 -3.95
N ARG A 139 -4.20 -16.66 -3.14
CA ARG A 139 -5.11 -16.58 -1.98
C ARG A 139 -4.57 -15.68 -0.86
N ALA A 140 -3.28 -15.76 -0.56
CA ALA A 140 -2.63 -14.92 0.45
C ALA A 140 -2.63 -13.44 0.03
N LEU A 141 -2.30 -13.16 -1.23
CA LEU A 141 -2.35 -11.81 -1.81
C LEU A 141 -3.76 -11.23 -1.75
N LEU A 142 -4.78 -12.01 -2.12
CA LEU A 142 -6.18 -11.57 -2.04
C LEU A 142 -6.62 -11.30 -0.60
N ARG A 143 -6.27 -12.17 0.36
CA ARG A 143 -6.58 -11.97 1.79
C ARG A 143 -5.90 -10.71 2.34
N GLY A 144 -4.62 -10.53 2.04
CA GLY A 144 -3.88 -9.33 2.40
C GLY A 144 -4.52 -8.07 1.81
N ALA A 145 -4.86 -8.10 0.52
CA ALA A 145 -5.49 -6.98 -0.17
C ALA A 145 -6.85 -6.59 0.43
N LEU A 146 -7.72 -7.55 0.70
CA LEU A 146 -9.03 -7.27 1.30
C LEU A 146 -8.91 -6.79 2.75
N LEU A 147 -7.90 -7.26 3.49
CA LEU A 147 -7.64 -6.81 4.86
C LEU A 147 -7.14 -5.35 4.93
N VAL A 148 -6.58 -4.79 3.86
CA VAL A 148 -6.21 -3.37 3.79
C VAL A 148 -7.45 -2.49 4.05
N LEU A 149 -8.60 -2.83 3.48
CA LEU A 149 -9.79 -1.98 3.51
C LEU A 149 -10.27 -1.65 4.93
N PRO A 150 -10.60 -2.61 5.81
CA PRO A 150 -11.04 -2.28 7.17
C PRO A 150 -9.95 -1.58 7.98
N LEU A 151 -8.67 -1.94 7.77
CA LEU A 151 -7.55 -1.29 8.48
C LEU A 151 -7.36 0.17 8.08
N VAL A 152 -7.76 0.55 6.86
CA VAL A 152 -7.77 1.93 6.39
C VAL A 152 -9.03 2.67 6.82
N TYR A 153 -10.21 2.06 6.61
CA TYR A 153 -11.50 2.71 6.83
C TYR A 153 -11.84 2.92 8.30
N LEU A 154 -11.44 2.01 9.22
CA LEU A 154 -11.73 2.19 10.65
C LEU A 154 -11.11 3.47 11.23
N PRO A 155 -9.79 3.70 11.16
CA PRO A 155 -9.20 4.95 11.63
C PRO A 155 -9.60 6.15 10.77
N GLY A 156 -9.82 5.95 9.46
CA GLY A 156 -10.32 6.99 8.56
C GLY A 156 -11.69 7.53 8.96
N ALA A 157 -12.67 6.65 9.15
CA ALA A 157 -14.03 7.01 9.54
C ALA A 157 -14.08 7.59 10.96
N LEU A 158 -13.33 7.03 11.90
CA LEU A 158 -13.24 7.56 13.27
C LEU A 158 -12.70 9.00 13.28
N TRP A 159 -11.61 9.23 12.54
CA TRP A 159 -11.02 10.55 12.39
C TRP A 159 -11.98 11.53 11.73
N LEU A 160 -12.58 11.13 10.60
CA LEU A 160 -13.52 11.97 9.87
C LEU A 160 -14.75 12.33 10.72
N SER A 161 -15.23 11.41 11.56
CA SER A 161 -16.32 11.67 12.52
C SER A 161 -15.92 12.78 13.51
N GLY A 162 -14.71 12.70 14.07
CA GLY A 162 -14.16 13.74 14.94
C GLY A 162 -14.01 15.08 14.24
N TRP A 163 -13.52 15.06 13.00
CA TRP A 163 -13.35 16.27 12.18
C TRP A 163 -14.70 16.93 11.84
N LEU A 164 -15.70 16.16 11.43
CA LEU A 164 -17.04 16.67 11.13
C LEU A 164 -17.75 17.22 12.38
N ALA A 165 -17.54 16.61 13.53
CA ALA A 165 -18.08 17.12 14.79
C ALA A 165 -17.39 18.42 15.23
N ALA A 166 -16.05 18.47 15.19
CA ALA A 166 -15.27 19.60 15.69
C ALA A 166 -15.26 20.79 14.72
N ALA A 167 -14.99 20.54 13.44
CA ALA A 167 -14.86 21.58 12.42
C ALA A 167 -16.16 21.84 11.66
N GLY A 168 -17.00 20.81 11.47
CA GLY A 168 -18.29 20.93 10.77
C GLY A 168 -19.46 21.29 11.69
N GLY A 169 -19.26 21.32 13.02
CA GLY A 169 -20.32 21.62 13.99
C GLY A 169 -21.43 20.56 14.07
N MET A 170 -21.21 19.36 13.52
CA MET A 170 -22.20 18.29 13.54
C MET A 170 -22.29 17.65 14.93
N ALA A 171 -23.51 17.28 15.33
CA ALA A 171 -23.66 16.39 16.48
C ALA A 171 -22.96 15.05 16.19
N TRP A 172 -22.33 14.45 17.20
CA TRP A 172 -21.50 13.24 17.04
C TRP A 172 -22.18 12.11 16.26
N ARG A 173 -23.46 11.82 16.55
CA ARG A 173 -24.23 10.81 15.83
C ARG A 173 -24.37 11.10 14.33
N GLY A 174 -24.61 12.36 13.97
CA GLY A 174 -24.68 12.81 12.58
C GLY A 174 -23.31 12.75 11.91
N ALA A 175 -22.25 13.17 12.61
CA ALA A 175 -20.88 13.10 12.12
C ALA A 175 -20.44 11.66 11.82
N VAL A 176 -20.78 10.70 12.68
CA VAL A 176 -20.50 9.26 12.45
C VAL A 176 -21.28 8.74 11.24
N ALA A 177 -22.57 9.06 11.14
CA ALA A 177 -23.38 8.63 10.01
C ALA A 177 -22.83 9.18 8.67
N GLU A 178 -22.47 10.46 8.65
CA GLU A 178 -21.88 11.12 7.49
C GLU A 178 -20.50 10.55 7.16
N ALA A 179 -19.64 10.31 8.15
CA ALA A 179 -18.32 9.70 7.93
C ALA A 179 -18.43 8.28 7.36
N LEU A 180 -19.42 7.49 7.78
CA LEU A 180 -19.69 6.17 7.21
C LEU A 180 -20.20 6.29 5.77
N TRP A 181 -21.12 7.21 5.49
CA TRP A 181 -21.67 7.41 4.15
C TRP A 181 -20.62 7.97 3.19
N ALA A 182 -20.16 9.19 3.46
CA ALA A 182 -19.29 9.99 2.59
C ALA A 182 -17.81 9.59 2.68
N GLY A 183 -17.41 8.86 3.73
CA GLY A 183 -16.03 8.44 3.94
C GLY A 183 -15.77 6.94 3.78
N VAL A 184 -16.81 6.10 3.67
CA VAL A 184 -16.66 4.64 3.52
C VAL A 184 -17.54 4.10 2.41
N LEU A 185 -18.87 4.17 2.56
CA LEU A 185 -19.82 3.44 1.73
C LEU A 185 -19.76 3.84 0.25
N VAL A 186 -19.61 5.13 -0.05
CA VAL A 186 -19.49 5.62 -1.44
C VAL A 186 -18.23 5.08 -2.12
N PHE A 187 -17.14 4.87 -1.38
CA PHE A 187 -15.85 4.45 -1.93
C PHE A 187 -15.65 2.93 -1.92
N LEU A 188 -16.32 2.23 -1.01
CA LEU A 188 -16.09 0.81 -0.73
C LEU A 188 -16.21 -0.10 -1.97
N PRO A 189 -17.24 0.00 -2.84
CA PRO A 189 -17.34 -0.87 -4.02
C PRO A 189 -16.13 -0.74 -4.95
N TRP A 190 -15.68 0.49 -5.16
CA TRP A 190 -14.53 0.81 -6.00
C TRP A 190 -13.22 0.36 -5.36
N ASP A 191 -13.09 0.50 -4.05
CA ASP A 191 -11.89 0.10 -3.33
C ASP A 191 -11.77 -1.43 -3.20
N VAL A 192 -12.89 -2.16 -3.13
CA VAL A 192 -12.91 -3.62 -3.29
C VAL A 192 -12.39 -4.01 -4.68
N LEU A 193 -12.88 -3.36 -5.74
CA LEU A 193 -12.41 -3.61 -7.10
C LEU A 193 -10.90 -3.33 -7.23
N LYS A 194 -10.43 -2.20 -6.68
CA LYS A 194 -9.00 -1.85 -6.64
C LYS A 194 -8.19 -2.89 -5.87
N ALA A 195 -8.66 -3.34 -4.71
CA ALA A 195 -7.95 -4.32 -3.89
C ALA A 195 -7.80 -5.67 -4.63
N VAL A 196 -8.87 -6.15 -5.27
CA VAL A 196 -8.83 -7.35 -6.09
C VAL A 196 -7.88 -7.17 -7.28
N ALA A 197 -7.99 -6.04 -8.00
CA ALA A 197 -7.11 -5.74 -9.12
C ALA A 197 -5.63 -5.69 -8.70
N ALA A 198 -5.32 -5.10 -7.55
CA ALA A 198 -3.96 -5.04 -7.01
C ALA A 198 -3.43 -6.44 -6.64
N ALA A 199 -4.26 -7.29 -6.05
CA ALA A 199 -3.89 -8.68 -5.75
C ALA A 199 -3.59 -9.49 -7.02
N GLU A 200 -4.45 -9.40 -8.04
CA GLU A 200 -4.26 -10.09 -9.32
C GLU A 200 -3.04 -9.56 -10.07
N ALA A 201 -2.90 -8.24 -10.19
CA ALA A 201 -1.74 -7.61 -10.82
C ALA A 201 -0.43 -8.05 -10.15
N SER A 202 -0.42 -8.10 -8.81
CA SER A 202 0.73 -8.56 -8.03
C SER A 202 1.03 -10.03 -8.31
N TYR A 203 0.01 -10.89 -8.31
CA TYR A 203 0.19 -12.32 -8.62
C TYR A 203 0.79 -12.52 -10.02
N HIS A 204 0.25 -11.84 -11.04
CA HIS A 204 0.77 -11.92 -12.40
C HIS A 204 2.19 -11.38 -12.53
N LEU A 205 2.49 -10.25 -11.89
CA LEU A 205 3.85 -9.69 -11.84
C LEU A 205 4.85 -10.68 -11.25
N LEU A 206 4.53 -11.28 -10.10
CA LEU A 206 5.42 -12.26 -9.46
C LEU A 206 5.65 -13.49 -10.36
N ARG A 207 4.63 -13.95 -11.09
CA ARG A 207 4.79 -15.05 -12.07
C ARG A 207 5.64 -14.64 -13.27
N LEU A 208 5.52 -13.42 -13.77
CA LEU A 208 6.32 -12.92 -14.89
C LEU A 208 7.79 -12.82 -14.49
N LEU A 209 8.08 -12.25 -13.32
CA LEU A 209 9.45 -12.16 -12.79
C LEU A 209 10.07 -13.56 -12.60
N TYR A 210 9.28 -14.50 -12.08
CA TYR A 210 9.70 -15.89 -11.95
C TYR A 210 10.02 -16.53 -13.31
N ARG A 211 9.16 -16.35 -14.32
CA ARG A 211 9.37 -16.88 -15.68
C ARG A 211 10.58 -16.26 -16.37
N ALA A 212 10.77 -14.95 -16.23
CA ALA A 212 11.94 -14.26 -16.77
C ALA A 212 13.24 -14.78 -16.15
N GLY A 213 13.25 -15.01 -14.83
CA GLY A 213 14.38 -15.65 -14.14
C GLY A 213 14.70 -17.06 -14.65
N GLN A 214 13.67 -17.85 -14.98
CA GLN A 214 13.83 -19.20 -15.56
C GLN A 214 14.37 -19.16 -16.99
N ALA A 215 13.89 -18.24 -17.83
CA ALA A 215 14.33 -18.12 -19.23
C ALA A 215 15.81 -17.72 -19.35
N GLY A 216 16.28 -16.81 -18.49
CA GLY A 216 17.69 -16.42 -18.43
C GLY A 216 18.66 -17.56 -18.07
N ARG A 217 18.16 -18.67 -17.51
CA ARG A 217 18.95 -19.87 -17.19
C ARG A 217 19.08 -20.85 -18.36
N ARG A 218 18.20 -20.79 -19.37
CA ARG A 218 18.24 -21.71 -20.52
C ARG A 218 19.12 -21.19 -21.67
N GLY A 219 19.40 -19.88 -21.67
CA GLY A 219 20.27 -19.23 -22.66
C GLY A 219 21.67 -18.91 -22.13
N ALA A 220 22.02 -19.35 -20.92
CA ALA A 220 23.34 -19.23 -20.29
C ALA A 220 23.89 -20.63 -20.02
#